data_AF-A0A0S2W7X0-F1
#
_entry.id   AF-A0A0S2W7X0-F1
#
_cell.length_a   1.000
_cell.length_b   1.000
_cell.length_c   1.000
_cell.angle_alpha   90.00
_cell.angle_beta   90.00
_cell.angle_gamma   90.00
#
_symmetry.space_group_name_H-M   'P 1'
#
loop_
_entity.id
_entity.type
_entity.pdbx_description
1 polymer ?
#
loop_
_entity_poly.entity_id
_entity_poly.type
_entity_poly.pdbx_seq_one_letter_code
_entity_poly.pdbx_strand_id
1 'polypeptide(L)' 'MENTKTCETCKHFIQHYYKFGQTFRPLSVGHCTDPRCRDKKVETPACHRYLLKK' A
#
# COMPACT_ATOMS: atom_id res chain seq x y z
N MET A 1 -3.44 19.27 -6.17
CA MET A 1 -2.80 17.99 -6.53
C MET A 1 -3.88 16.95 -6.55
N GLU A 2 -4.11 16.34 -7.71
CA GLU A 2 -5.11 15.28 -7.86
C GLU A 2 -4.59 14.07 -7.07
N ASN A 3 -5.25 13.71 -5.97
CA ASN A 3 -4.87 12.54 -5.17
C ASN A 3 -5.11 11.29 -6.02
N THR A 4 -4.10 10.85 -6.76
CA THR A 4 -4.13 9.61 -7.51
C THR A 4 -4.51 8.47 -6.56
N LYS A 5 -5.61 7.78 -6.88
CA LYS A 5 -6.14 6.67 -6.08
C LYS A 5 -5.25 5.44 -6.29
N THR A 6 -4.16 5.36 -5.55
CA THR A 6 -3.20 4.27 -5.58
C THR A 6 -3.32 3.39 -4.34
N CYS A 7 -2.68 2.23 -4.35
CA CYS A 7 -2.56 1.37 -3.19
C CYS A 7 -1.89 2.11 -2.01
N GLU A 8 -0.92 2.99 -2.26
CA GLU A 8 -0.29 3.81 -1.21
C GLU A 8 -1.31 4.57 -0.35
N THR A 9 -2.30 5.18 -1.00
CA THR A 9 -3.34 6.02 -0.37
C THR A 9 -4.54 5.22 0.13
N CYS A 10 -4.55 3.89 -0.06
CA CYS A 10 -5.65 3.00 0.30
C CYS A 10 -5.54 2.46 1.73
N LYS A 11 -6.57 2.65 2.57
CA LYS A 11 -6.67 2.15 3.95
C LYS A 11 -6.45 0.63 4.08
N HIS A 12 -6.79 -0.13 3.04
CA HIS A 12 -6.64 -1.58 3.03
C HIS A 12 -5.23 -2.05 2.64
N PHE A 13 -4.37 -1.16 2.15
CA PHE A 13 -3.02 -1.52 1.71
C PHE A 13 -2.04 -1.51 2.88
N ILE A 14 -1.44 -2.67 3.12
CA ILE A 14 -0.34 -2.88 4.06
C ILE A 14 0.96 -2.92 3.26
N GLN A 15 1.78 -1.90 3.45
CA GLN A 15 3.12 -1.82 2.89
C GLN A 15 4.05 -2.78 3.65
N HIS A 16 4.93 -3.46 2.92
CA HIS A 16 5.96 -4.29 3.53
C HIS A 16 7.15 -3.43 3.94
N TYR A 17 7.79 -3.84 5.03
CA TYR A 17 8.98 -3.21 5.55
C TYR A 17 10.07 -4.26 5.70
N TYR A 18 11.31 -3.85 5.45
CA TYR A 18 12.48 -4.68 5.74
C TYR A 18 13.29 -4.04 6.87
N LYS A 19 13.95 -4.89 7.64
CA LYS A 19 14.83 -4.44 8.73
C LYS A 19 16.13 -3.92 8.14
N PHE A 20 16.50 -2.70 8.50
CA PHE A 20 17.77 -2.06 8.15
C PHE A 20 18.44 -1.53 9.42
N GLY A 21 19.38 -2.32 9.94
CA GLY A 21 20.01 -2.06 11.24
C GLY A 21 18.99 -2.10 12.38
N GLN A 22 18.86 -0.96 13.08
CA GLN A 22 17.89 -0.77 14.17
C GLN A 22 16.56 -0.15 13.70
N THR A 23 16.41 0.10 12.40
CA THR A 23 15.22 0.75 11.81
C THR A 23 14.51 -0.18 10.83
N PHE A 24 13.28 0.17 10.48
CA PHE A 24 12.54 -0.47 9.40
C PHE A 24 12.39 0.51 8.24
N ARG A 25 12.62 0.04 7.02
CA ARG A 25 12.48 0.84 5.81
C ARG A 25 11.31 0.32 4.97
N PRO A 26 10.46 1.20 4.43
CA PRO A 26 9.35 0.79 3.59
C PRO A 26 9.88 0.24 2.26
N LEU A 27 9.26 -0.83 1.77
CA LEU A 27 9.41 -1.29 0.39
C LEU A 27 8.31 -0.70 -0.48
N SER A 28 8.55 -0.60 -1.78
CA SER A 28 7.52 -0.24 -2.75
C SER A 28 6.46 -1.33 -2.96
N VAL A 29 6.54 -2.46 -2.23
CA VAL A 29 5.63 -3.60 -2.33
C VAL A 29 4.80 -3.79 -1.06
N GLY A 30 3.67 -4.46 -1.20
CA GLY A 30 2.76 -4.78 -0.12
C GLY A 30 1.56 -5.59 -0.61
N HIS A 31 0.45 -5.50 0.12
CA HIS A 31 -0.78 -6.18 -0.25
C HIS A 31 -2.01 -5.45 0.28
N CYS A 32 -3.12 -5.56 -0.44
CA CYS A 32 -4.42 -5.15 0.08
C CYS A 32 -5.02 -6.29 0.92
N THR A 33 -5.66 -5.95 2.03
CA THR A 33 -6.34 -6.92 2.89
C THR A 33 -7.80 -7.15 2.50
N ASP A 34 -8.45 -6.17 1.87
CA ASP A 34 -9.83 -6.26 1.41
C ASP A 34 -10.01 -5.55 0.04
N PRO A 35 -10.14 -6.29 -1.07
CA PRO A 35 -9.96 -7.74 -1.18
C PRO A 35 -8.50 -8.14 -0.92
N ARG A 36 -8.27 -9.40 -0.52
CA ARG A 36 -6.91 -9.93 -0.32
C ARG A 36 -6.19 -10.02 -1.67
N CYS A 37 -5.38 -9.02 -1.99
CA CYS A 37 -4.55 -8.98 -3.20
C CYS A 37 -3.08 -8.89 -2.81
N ARG A 38 -2.32 -9.96 -3.03
CA ARG A 38 -0.87 -10.02 -2.77
C ARG A 38 -0.09 -9.28 -3.86
N ASP A 39 1.18 -8.99 -3.58
CA ASP A 39 2.17 -8.51 -4.56
C ASP A 39 1.80 -7.19 -5.26
N LYS A 40 1.18 -6.26 -4.53
CA LYS A 40 0.83 -4.91 -4.99
C LYS A 40 1.99 -3.95 -4.79
N LYS A 41 2.15 -2.99 -5.70
CA LYS A 41 3.07 -1.86 -5.53
C LYS A 41 2.36 -0.60 -5.05
N VAL A 42 3.07 0.32 -4.41
CA VAL A 42 2.51 1.59 -3.89
C VAL A 42 1.85 2.42 -4.99
N GLU A 43 2.43 2.44 -6.19
CA GLU A 43 1.95 3.14 -7.37
C GLU A 43 0.82 2.41 -8.12
N THR A 44 0.51 1.17 -7.74
CA THR A 44 -0.57 0.41 -8.41
C THR A 44 -1.90 1.12 -8.17
N PRO A 45 -2.77 1.27 -9.19
CA PRO A 45 -4.12 1.76 -8.99
C PRO A 45 -4.84 0.98 -7.89
N ALA A 46 -5.54 1.70 -7.02
CA ALA A 46 -6.21 1.11 -5.89
C ALA A 46 -7.25 0.05 -6.32
N CYS A 47 -7.45 -0.96 -5.49
CA CYS A 47 -8.47 -1.98 -5.72
C CYS A 47 -9.89 -1.38 -5.70
N HIS A 48 -10.86 -2.12 -6.21
CA HIS A 48 -12.27 -1.68 -6.27
C HIS A 48 -12.86 -1.27 -4.91
N ARG A 49 -12.38 -1.83 -3.80
CA ARG A 49 -12.77 -1.47 -2.42
C ARG A 49 -11.90 -0.34 -1.83
N TYR A 50 -11.43 0.58 -2.65
CA TYR A 50 -10.59 1.69 -2.20
C TYR A 50 -11.28 2.53 -1.12
N LEU A 51 -10.56 2.76 -0.02
CA LEU A 51 -10.90 3.76 0.99
C LEU A 51 -9.67 4.62 1.25
N LEU A 52 -9.82 5.93 1.28
CA LEU A 52 -8.71 6.84 1.55
C LEU A 52 -8.21 6.64 2.99
N LYS A 53 -6.88 6.55 3.18
CA LYS A 53 -6.25 6.64 4.51
C LYS A 53 -6.55 8.00 5.12
N LYS A 54 -7.02 8.01 6.38
CA LYS A 54 -7.19 9.25 7.15
C LYS A 54 -5.86 9.74 7.68
#